data_AF-C0DBG5-F1
#
_entry.id   AF-C0DBG5-F1
#
_cell.length_a   1.000
_cell.length_b   1.000
_cell.length_c   1.000
_cell.angle_alpha   90.00
_cell.angle_beta   90.00
_cell.angle_gamma   90.00
#
_symmetry.space_group_name_H-M   'P 1'
#
loop_
_entity.id
_entity.type
_entity.pdbx_description
1 polymer ?
#
loop_
_entity_poly.entity_id
_entity_poly.type
_entity_poly.pdbx_seq_one_letter_code
_entity_poly.pdbx_strand_id
1 'polypeptide(L)'
;MSLEAVREMFAESGAGGVKEDTRLLLESMEEVRFRPGQDIVTCGRPGDDGMYILLEGTAQVLDGGGRQINTPLERGSIIGEMALLRGEPRGATVRAVTAAACARLTKDQFERAAEINRKLYGALLDLAYRRTTSLVQEQARLRSELEIAARIQNGLLRRDFTDTERLMGLRIAALMEPAKEVGGDFYDVFQISEKKCCFVIADVSGKGVPAALFMAMAKIHIKNYGMLDMSLEELAFRVNNQLCRDNPEEMFVTAFIGVLDGDTGMLTFVNAGHNRPYIAFRGEAFVRLPCHSDLVFGLWEDRKYTEECLNLRQVESLYFYTDGVTEAENRAEEQFGDNGLKASLNRVKDRGNPGSVVGSLFQDLKQFADGADQSDDITMLNVWTGGISGVSGGDALEKTVPARMEYMEELIRDVDRYMADRGCTGIPGKIEIALEEIFTNIASYAYGKEAGELSLNCLVERGTGNLLLRFKDRGKPFNPLAREDPDLTLALEERPVGGLGIYMVKQFVDEADYEYRDGFNILTLRKRIAPQT
;
A
#
# COMPACT_ATOMS: atom_id res chain seq x y z
N MET A 1 -3.27 51.20 -24.68
CA MET A 1 -4.04 50.15 -23.97
C MET A 1 -3.74 50.12 -22.46
N SER A 2 -3.29 51.22 -21.85
CA SER A 2 -2.33 51.08 -20.74
C SER A 2 -2.63 51.78 -19.41
N LEU A 3 -3.83 52.32 -19.19
CA LEU A 3 -4.30 52.72 -17.85
C LEU A 3 -5.74 52.27 -17.56
N GLU A 4 -6.47 51.76 -18.56
CA GLU A 4 -7.82 51.18 -18.40
C GLU A 4 -7.80 49.91 -17.53
N ALA A 5 -6.81 49.05 -17.71
CA ALA A 5 -6.59 47.87 -16.86
C ALA A 5 -6.42 48.21 -15.37
N VAL A 6 -5.76 49.34 -15.08
CA VAL A 6 -5.57 49.80 -13.71
C VAL A 6 -6.89 50.37 -13.19
N ARG A 7 -7.62 51.14 -14.00
CA ARG A 7 -8.96 51.64 -13.66
C ARG A 7 -9.94 50.51 -13.32
N GLU A 8 -9.92 49.40 -14.05
CA GLU A 8 -10.73 48.20 -13.74
C GLU A 8 -10.35 47.59 -12.39
N MET A 9 -9.05 47.41 -12.12
CA MET A 9 -8.54 46.88 -10.85
C MET A 9 -8.97 47.70 -9.62
N PHE A 10 -9.21 49.00 -9.82
CA PHE A 10 -9.72 49.91 -8.79
C PHE A 10 -11.25 50.09 -8.81
N ALA A 11 -11.94 49.78 -9.91
CA ALA A 11 -13.39 49.92 -10.08
C ALA A 11 -14.20 48.76 -9.52
N GLU A 12 -13.62 47.57 -9.31
CA GLU A 12 -14.27 46.43 -8.64
C GLU A 12 -14.61 46.70 -7.15
N SER A 13 -14.32 47.89 -6.64
CA SER A 13 -14.52 48.30 -5.25
C SER A 13 -15.96 48.69 -4.87
N GLY A 14 -16.96 48.47 -5.75
CA GLY A 14 -18.39 48.60 -5.46
C GLY A 14 -19.18 49.29 -6.59
N ALA A 15 -20.51 49.20 -6.55
CA ALA A 15 -21.44 49.71 -7.58
C ALA A 15 -21.52 51.25 -7.74
N GLY A 16 -20.46 51.98 -7.41
CA GLY A 16 -20.28 53.40 -7.70
C GLY A 16 -18.86 53.61 -8.20
N GLY A 17 -18.69 54.34 -9.31
CA GLY A 17 -17.43 54.44 -10.05
C GLY A 17 -16.19 54.83 -9.23
N VAL A 18 -15.03 54.81 -9.90
CA VAL A 18 -13.70 55.06 -9.30
C VAL A 18 -13.74 56.27 -8.35
N LYS A 19 -13.46 56.04 -7.07
CA LYS A 19 -13.38 57.10 -6.05
C LYS A 19 -12.41 58.19 -6.52
N GLU A 20 -12.74 59.45 -6.27
CA GLU A 20 -11.96 60.62 -6.72
C GLU A 20 -10.48 60.54 -6.33
N ASP A 21 -10.21 60.05 -5.11
CA ASP A 21 -8.85 59.83 -4.59
C ASP A 21 -8.07 58.81 -5.43
N THR A 22 -8.75 57.74 -5.87
CA THR A 22 -8.18 56.69 -6.71
C THR A 22 -7.95 57.17 -8.13
N ARG A 23 -8.79 58.07 -8.64
CA ARG A 23 -8.59 58.71 -9.95
C ARG A 23 -7.32 59.58 -9.96
N LEU A 24 -7.08 60.34 -8.90
CA LEU A 24 -5.89 61.18 -8.74
C LEU A 24 -4.60 60.34 -8.72
N LEU A 25 -4.64 59.16 -8.09
CA LEU A 25 -3.55 58.19 -8.08
C LEU A 25 -3.21 57.73 -9.51
N LEU A 26 -4.24 57.35 -10.26
CA LEU A 26 -4.14 56.80 -11.60
C LEU A 26 -3.65 57.84 -12.62
N GLU A 27 -4.08 59.09 -12.46
CA GLU A 27 -3.61 60.22 -13.27
C GLU A 27 -2.15 60.58 -12.99
N SER A 28 -1.63 60.21 -11.81
CA SER A 28 -0.24 60.45 -11.42
C SER A 28 0.73 59.35 -11.88
N MET A 29 0.21 58.23 -12.41
CA MET A 29 1.02 57.10 -12.87
C MET A 29 1.48 57.25 -14.32
N GLU A 30 2.67 56.75 -14.61
CA GLU A 30 3.23 56.68 -15.97
C GLU A 30 3.47 55.24 -16.41
N GLU A 31 3.36 54.96 -17.71
CA GLU A 31 3.65 53.62 -18.24
C GLU A 31 5.16 53.44 -18.48
N VAL A 32 5.72 52.34 -17.98
CA VAL A 32 7.12 51.95 -18.17
C VAL A 32 7.17 50.52 -18.68
N ARG A 33 8.08 50.23 -19.63
CA ARG A 33 8.25 48.89 -20.21
C ARG A 33 9.60 48.27 -19.85
N PHE A 34 9.59 46.97 -19.59
CA PHE A 34 10.73 46.17 -19.20
C PHE A 34 10.90 44.99 -20.18
N ARG A 35 12.15 44.69 -20.52
CA ARG A 35 12.50 43.52 -21.35
C ARG A 35 12.57 42.26 -20.47
N PRO A 36 12.38 41.06 -21.04
CA PRO A 36 12.69 39.81 -20.35
C PRO A 36 14.11 39.86 -19.73
N GLY A 37 14.23 39.46 -18.48
CA GLY A 37 15.47 39.48 -17.70
C GLY A 37 15.82 40.82 -17.04
N GLN A 38 15.07 41.90 -17.30
CA GLN A 38 15.33 43.21 -16.71
C GLN A 38 14.72 43.33 -15.31
N ASP A 39 15.49 43.88 -14.36
CA ASP A 39 15.01 44.16 -13.01
C ASP A 39 14.06 45.37 -13.03
N ILE A 40 12.88 45.19 -12.45
CA ILE A 40 11.88 46.23 -12.16
C ILE A 40 12.28 46.98 -10.89
N VAL A 41 12.65 46.24 -9.84
CA VAL A 41 13.27 46.76 -8.62
C VAL A 41 14.38 45.82 -8.18
N THR A 42 15.38 46.32 -7.44
CA THR A 42 16.54 45.53 -6.99
C THR A 42 16.64 45.55 -5.47
N CYS A 43 16.85 44.39 -4.85
CA CYS A 43 17.06 44.22 -3.42
C CYS A 43 18.14 45.19 -2.88
N GLY A 44 17.90 45.78 -1.71
CA GLY A 44 18.82 46.70 -1.04
C GLY A 44 18.87 48.11 -1.62
N ARG A 45 18.24 48.40 -2.78
CA ARG A 45 18.11 49.77 -3.28
C ARG A 45 17.05 50.55 -2.49
N PRO A 46 17.12 51.89 -2.42
CA PRO A 46 16.04 52.70 -1.86
C PRO A 46 14.78 52.63 -2.74
N GLY A 47 13.62 52.94 -2.15
CA GLY A 47 12.33 52.98 -2.85
C GLY A 47 12.07 54.25 -3.68
N ASP A 48 13.09 55.06 -3.96
CA ASP A 48 12.96 56.39 -4.58
C ASP A 48 12.46 56.33 -6.03
N ASP A 49 12.70 55.21 -6.72
CA ASP A 49 12.20 54.97 -8.08
C ASP A 49 10.69 54.67 -8.13
N GLY A 50 10.03 54.55 -6.98
CA GLY A 50 8.56 54.49 -6.88
C GLY A 50 7.97 53.12 -6.61
N MET A 51 6.67 52.99 -6.84
CA MET A 51 5.98 51.70 -6.89
C MET A 51 5.51 51.41 -8.32
N TYR A 52 5.30 50.14 -8.61
CA TYR A 52 4.88 49.68 -9.93
C TYR A 52 3.63 48.81 -9.80
N ILE A 53 2.74 48.88 -10.78
CA ILE A 53 1.63 47.96 -10.98
C ILE A 53 1.86 47.27 -12.32
N LEU A 54 2.02 45.95 -12.32
CA LEU A 54 2.23 45.17 -13.53
C LEU A 54 0.94 45.18 -14.38
N LEU A 55 1.02 45.62 -15.62
CA LEU A 55 -0.13 45.73 -16.56
C LEU A 55 -0.15 44.59 -17.57
N GLU A 56 1.03 44.19 -18.03
CA GLU A 56 1.24 43.14 -19.03
C GLU A 56 2.50 42.36 -18.64
N GLY A 57 2.54 41.08 -19.01
CA GLY A 57 3.68 40.20 -18.75
C GLY A 57 3.70 39.61 -17.34
N THR A 58 4.83 38.99 -17.02
CA THR A 58 5.09 38.27 -15.77
C THR A 58 6.47 38.64 -15.22
N ALA A 59 6.62 38.60 -13.90
CA ALA A 59 7.89 38.87 -13.23
C ALA A 59 8.15 37.84 -12.11
N GLN A 60 9.39 37.61 -11.73
CA GLN A 60 9.78 36.73 -10.63
C GLN A 60 10.36 37.54 -9.47
N VAL A 61 10.22 37.02 -8.24
CA VAL A 61 10.76 37.65 -7.03
C VAL A 61 11.96 36.86 -6.54
N LEU A 62 13.10 37.54 -6.39
CA LEU A 62 14.39 37.00 -6.01
C LEU A 62 14.84 37.61 -4.67
N ASP A 63 15.43 36.80 -3.80
CA ASP A 63 16.10 37.29 -2.60
C ASP A 63 17.43 38.01 -2.91
N GLY A 64 18.12 38.46 -1.86
CA GLY A 64 19.44 39.10 -1.99
C GLY A 64 20.54 38.18 -2.55
N GLY A 65 20.34 36.85 -2.54
CA GLY A 65 21.22 35.85 -3.13
C GLY A 65 20.85 35.46 -4.56
N GLY A 66 19.76 36.01 -5.11
CA GLY A 66 19.27 35.69 -6.45
C GLY A 66 18.43 34.40 -6.52
N ARG A 67 18.06 33.80 -5.39
CA ARG A 67 17.15 32.64 -5.35
C ARG A 67 15.71 33.13 -5.46
N GLN A 68 14.89 32.43 -6.24
CA GLN A 68 13.47 32.72 -6.32
C GLN A 68 12.77 32.35 -5.01
N ILE A 69 12.02 33.30 -4.46
CA ILE A 69 11.39 33.16 -3.12
C ILE A 69 9.85 33.24 -3.15
N ASN A 70 9.23 33.57 -4.30
CA ASN A 70 7.78 33.59 -4.45
C ASN A 70 7.36 33.13 -5.86
N THR A 71 6.06 32.81 -5.99
CA THR A 71 5.38 32.60 -7.27
C THR A 71 5.56 33.82 -8.18
N PRO A 72 5.70 33.64 -9.50
CA PRO A 72 5.76 34.74 -10.44
C PRO A 72 4.59 35.72 -10.26
N LEU A 73 4.90 37.01 -10.27
CA LEU A 73 3.95 38.11 -10.28
C LEU A 73 3.31 38.21 -11.65
N GLU A 74 1.99 38.33 -11.64
CA GLU A 74 1.15 38.47 -12.85
C GLU A 74 0.50 39.85 -12.94
N ARG A 75 -0.26 40.09 -14.02
CA ARG A 75 -1.02 41.33 -14.23
C ARG A 75 -1.79 41.74 -12.97
N GLY A 76 -1.75 43.04 -12.69
CA GLY A 76 -2.25 43.69 -11.49
C GLY A 76 -1.23 43.77 -10.37
N SER A 77 -0.19 42.93 -10.31
CA SER A 77 0.75 42.85 -9.17
C SER A 77 1.38 44.19 -8.81
N ILE A 78 1.35 44.50 -7.52
CA ILE A 78 1.95 45.72 -6.97
C ILE A 78 3.37 45.37 -6.53
N ILE A 79 4.32 46.21 -6.91
CA ILE A 79 5.74 46.02 -6.68
C ILE A 79 6.30 47.26 -6.00
N GLY A 80 6.91 47.07 -4.84
CA GLY A 80 7.74 48.09 -4.22
C GLY A 80 7.00 49.17 -3.43
N GLU A 81 5.71 48.97 -3.18
CA GLU A 81 4.85 49.85 -2.40
C GLU A 81 5.33 50.01 -0.95
N MET A 82 5.86 48.97 -0.31
CA MET A 82 6.38 49.10 1.06
C MET A 82 7.62 50.00 1.16
N ALA A 83 8.54 49.90 0.21
CA ALA A 83 9.73 50.76 0.18
C ALA A 83 9.35 52.23 -0.06
N LEU A 84 8.32 52.46 -0.88
CA LEU A 84 7.75 53.79 -1.10
C LEU A 84 7.06 54.35 0.17
N LEU A 85 6.27 53.52 0.86
CA LEU A 85 5.45 53.94 2.01
C LEU A 85 6.22 54.02 3.34
N ARG A 86 7.27 53.21 3.52
CA ARG A 86 8.01 53.12 4.79
C ARG A 86 9.42 53.71 4.72
N GLY A 87 9.90 54.04 3.53
CA GLY A 87 11.28 54.50 3.32
C GLY A 87 12.33 53.41 3.60
N GLU A 88 11.91 52.15 3.65
CA GLU A 88 12.79 51.00 3.83
C GLU A 88 13.46 50.60 2.50
N PRO A 89 14.67 50.01 2.52
CA PRO A 89 15.27 49.41 1.32
C PRO A 89 14.38 48.32 0.72
N ARG A 90 14.47 48.09 -0.59
CA ARG A 90 13.78 46.99 -1.27
C ARG A 90 14.14 45.66 -0.61
N GLY A 91 13.15 44.92 -0.12
CA GLY A 91 13.37 43.60 0.49
C GLY A 91 13.69 42.48 -0.51
N ALA A 92 13.43 42.70 -1.81
CA ALA A 92 13.64 41.71 -2.86
C ALA A 92 13.92 42.38 -4.21
N THR A 93 14.52 41.61 -5.13
CA THR A 93 14.64 41.96 -6.55
C THR A 93 13.43 41.41 -7.29
N VAL A 94 12.77 42.23 -8.10
CA VAL A 94 11.70 41.76 -8.99
C VAL A 94 12.20 41.87 -10.42
N ARG A 95 12.24 40.75 -11.15
CA ARG A 95 12.78 40.66 -12.51
C ARG A 95 11.70 40.26 -13.50
N ALA A 96 11.57 40.99 -14.59
CA ALA A 96 10.64 40.62 -15.66
C ALA A 96 11.05 39.27 -16.27
N VAL A 97 10.10 38.32 -16.33
CA VAL A 97 10.30 37.00 -16.96
C VAL A 97 9.95 37.10 -18.45
N THR A 98 8.85 37.78 -18.75
CA THR A 98 8.42 38.14 -20.11
C THR A 98 8.55 39.65 -20.33
N ALA A 99 8.27 40.13 -21.54
CA ALA A 99 8.19 41.57 -21.77
C ALA A 99 7.05 42.13 -20.92
N ALA A 100 7.36 43.08 -20.04
CA ALA A 100 6.44 43.58 -19.04
C ALA A 100 6.13 45.07 -19.27
N ALA A 101 4.87 45.46 -19.12
CA ALA A 101 4.47 46.85 -19.04
C ALA A 101 3.96 47.13 -17.62
N CYS A 102 4.37 48.23 -17.01
CA CYS A 102 4.01 48.60 -15.65
C CYS A 102 3.49 50.04 -15.60
N ALA A 103 2.49 50.30 -14.76
CA ALA A 103 2.18 51.66 -14.33
C ALA A 103 3.06 52.00 -13.12
N ARG A 104 3.92 53.00 -13.25
CA ARG A 104 4.84 53.48 -12.21
C ARG A 104 4.29 54.73 -11.56
N LEU A 105 4.35 54.77 -10.23
CA LEU A 105 4.14 55.97 -9.42
C LEU A 105 5.45 56.28 -8.69
N THR A 106 6.17 57.31 -9.14
CA THR A 106 7.44 57.72 -8.50
C THR A 106 7.21 58.30 -7.12
N LYS A 107 8.27 58.37 -6.30
CA LYS A 107 8.20 58.99 -4.97
C LYS A 107 7.74 60.44 -5.03
N ASP A 108 8.31 61.23 -5.93
CA ASP A 108 7.89 62.62 -6.13
C ASP A 108 6.42 62.74 -6.58
N GLN A 109 5.95 61.85 -7.46
CA GLN A 109 4.55 61.83 -7.88
C GLN A 109 3.63 61.49 -6.71
N PHE A 110 4.01 60.49 -5.90
CA PHE A 110 3.28 60.09 -4.72
C PHE A 110 3.24 61.20 -3.66
N GLU A 111 4.37 61.82 -3.34
CA GLU A 111 4.46 62.91 -2.35
C GLU A 111 3.63 64.12 -2.79
N ARG A 112 3.75 64.57 -4.05
CA ARG A 112 2.92 65.66 -4.58
C ARG A 112 1.44 65.33 -4.55
N ALA A 113 1.06 64.12 -4.94
CA ALA A 113 -0.33 63.71 -4.95
C ALA A 113 -0.89 63.52 -3.52
N ALA A 114 -0.05 63.08 -2.56
CA ALA A 114 -0.41 62.96 -1.14
C ALA A 114 -0.51 64.32 -0.44
N GLU A 115 0.27 65.33 -0.84
CA GLU A 115 0.12 66.72 -0.39
C GLU A 115 -1.23 67.31 -0.84
N ILE A 116 -1.62 67.06 -2.09
CA ILE A 116 -2.90 67.50 -2.65
C ILE A 116 -4.07 66.78 -1.96
N ASN A 117 -3.89 65.49 -1.64
CA ASN A 117 -4.94 64.68 -1.03
C ASN A 117 -4.38 63.62 -0.08
N ARG A 118 -4.40 63.90 1.23
CA ARG A 118 -3.98 62.94 2.26
C ARG A 118 -4.75 61.61 2.23
N LYS A 119 -5.94 61.55 1.63
CA LYS A 119 -6.70 60.29 1.46
C LYS A 119 -6.06 59.36 0.44
N LEU A 120 -5.18 59.86 -0.44
CA LEU A 120 -4.42 59.06 -1.39
C LEU A 120 -3.53 58.01 -0.71
N TYR A 121 -2.92 58.40 0.42
CA TYR A 121 -2.16 57.49 1.28
C TYR A 121 -3.05 56.37 1.82
N GLY A 122 -4.27 56.73 2.24
CA GLY A 122 -5.29 55.78 2.68
C GLY A 122 -5.73 54.84 1.56
N ALA A 123 -5.90 55.34 0.33
CA ALA A 123 -6.29 54.53 -0.83
C ALA A 123 -5.21 53.51 -1.23
N LEU A 124 -3.92 53.87 -1.15
CA LEU A 124 -2.82 52.95 -1.41
C LEU A 124 -2.66 51.88 -0.31
N LEU A 125 -2.79 52.27 0.95
CA LEU A 125 -2.80 51.32 2.06
C LEU A 125 -3.99 50.36 1.98
N ASP A 126 -5.18 50.87 1.65
CA ASP A 126 -6.40 50.07 1.46
C ASP A 126 -6.21 49.07 0.31
N LEU A 127 -5.61 49.48 -0.80
CA LEU A 127 -5.30 48.60 -1.93
C LEU A 127 -4.32 47.49 -1.56
N ALA A 128 -3.19 47.84 -0.93
CA ALA A 128 -2.17 46.89 -0.50
C ALA A 128 -2.73 45.90 0.55
N TYR A 129 -3.52 46.42 1.49
CA TYR A 129 -4.20 45.63 2.51
C TYR A 129 -5.17 44.64 1.88
N ARG A 130 -6.10 45.10 1.02
CA ARG A 130 -7.09 44.23 0.36
C ARG A 130 -6.46 43.10 -0.43
N ARG A 131 -5.37 43.38 -1.15
CA ARG A 131 -4.69 42.33 -1.92
C ARG A 131 -4.03 41.30 -1.02
N THR A 132 -3.34 41.75 0.02
CA THR A 132 -2.73 40.85 1.01
C THR A 132 -3.81 39.99 1.66
N THR A 133 -4.92 40.60 2.05
CA THR A 133 -6.09 39.89 2.61
C THR A 133 -6.69 38.90 1.62
N SER A 134 -6.86 39.28 0.35
CA SER A 134 -7.41 38.40 -0.69
C SER A 134 -6.51 37.20 -0.97
N LEU A 135 -5.18 37.40 -1.05
CA LEU A 135 -4.22 36.30 -1.22
C LEU A 135 -4.25 35.35 -0.03
N VAL A 136 -4.28 35.88 1.19
CA VAL A 136 -4.38 35.08 2.41
C VAL A 136 -5.71 34.30 2.45
N GLN A 137 -6.82 34.93 2.03
CA GLN A 137 -8.13 34.28 1.95
C GLN A 137 -8.15 33.16 0.91
N GLU A 138 -7.59 33.39 -0.27
CA GLU A 138 -7.54 32.37 -1.33
C GLU A 138 -6.62 31.22 -0.96
N GLN A 139 -5.45 31.48 -0.37
CA GLN A 139 -4.58 30.43 0.17
C GLN A 139 -5.27 29.64 1.27
N ALA A 140 -5.98 30.31 2.18
CA ALA A 140 -6.75 29.63 3.22
C ALA A 140 -7.87 28.76 2.65
N ARG A 141 -8.54 29.24 1.59
CA ARG A 141 -9.56 28.48 0.86
C ARG A 141 -8.97 27.24 0.18
N LEU A 142 -7.91 27.39 -0.61
CA LEU A 142 -7.25 26.27 -1.29
C LEU A 142 -6.72 25.23 -0.30
N ARG A 143 -6.11 25.70 0.80
CA ARG A 143 -5.67 24.82 1.89
C ARG A 143 -6.84 24.06 2.51
N SER A 144 -7.96 24.73 2.75
CA SER A 144 -9.17 24.06 3.26
C SER A 144 -9.72 23.02 2.28
N GLU A 145 -9.73 23.30 0.99
CA GLU A 145 -10.13 22.35 -0.06
C GLU A 145 -9.18 21.13 -0.10
N LEU A 146 -7.87 21.34 0.00
CA LEU A 146 -6.87 20.26 0.10
C LEU A 146 -7.00 19.44 1.39
N GLU A 147 -7.26 20.07 2.54
CA GLU A 147 -7.51 19.38 3.81
C GLU A 147 -8.75 18.47 3.73
N ILE A 148 -9.78 18.90 3.00
CA ILE A 148 -10.95 18.07 2.72
C ILE A 148 -10.55 16.87 1.84
N ALA A 149 -9.78 17.10 0.77
CA ALA A 149 -9.31 16.04 -0.10
C ALA A 149 -8.45 15.02 0.65
N ALA A 150 -7.53 15.48 1.49
CA ALA A 150 -6.70 14.65 2.37
C ALA A 150 -7.54 13.80 3.32
N ARG A 151 -8.62 14.37 3.89
CA ARG A 151 -9.55 13.63 4.75
C ARG A 151 -10.32 12.56 3.98
N ILE A 152 -10.77 12.85 2.75
CA ILE A 152 -11.45 11.88 1.89
C ILE A 152 -10.50 10.73 1.54
N GLN A 153 -9.28 11.05 1.08
CA GLN A 153 -8.25 10.06 0.76
C GLN A 153 -7.93 9.17 1.96
N ASN A 154 -7.71 9.76 3.13
CA ASN A 154 -7.48 9.00 4.36
C ASN A 154 -8.67 8.09 4.73
N GLY A 155 -9.90 8.49 4.39
CA GLY A 155 -11.09 7.66 4.56
C GLY A 155 -11.21 6.50 3.56
N LEU A 156 -10.51 6.57 2.42
CA LEU A 156 -10.44 5.46 1.44
C LEU A 156 -9.46 4.36 1.89
N LEU A 157 -8.44 4.72 2.67
CA LEU A 157 -7.44 3.80 3.19
C LEU A 157 -7.99 3.03 4.39
N ARG A 158 -7.92 1.70 4.33
CA ARG A 158 -8.39 0.86 5.43
C ARG A 158 -7.40 0.95 6.60
N ARG A 159 -7.89 1.16 7.82
CA ARG A 159 -7.05 1.17 9.03
C ARG A 159 -7.43 0.11 10.04
N ASP A 160 -8.65 -0.41 9.93
CA ASP A 160 -9.15 -1.49 10.76
C ASP A 160 -9.10 -2.80 9.97
N PHE A 161 -8.23 -3.69 10.41
CA PHE A 161 -8.05 -5.02 9.85
C PHE A 161 -8.62 -6.13 10.74
N THR A 162 -9.30 -5.80 11.85
CA THR A 162 -9.70 -6.75 12.90
C THR A 162 -10.42 -7.98 12.37
N ASP A 163 -11.37 -7.79 11.45
CA ASP A 163 -12.11 -8.93 10.85
C ASP A 163 -11.20 -9.81 10.00
N THR A 164 -10.31 -9.22 9.20
CA THR A 164 -9.36 -9.95 8.36
C THR A 164 -8.32 -10.67 9.22
N GLU A 165 -7.79 -10.00 10.24
CA GLU A 165 -6.88 -10.58 11.24
C GLU A 165 -7.51 -11.79 11.93
N ARG A 166 -8.77 -11.66 12.40
CA ARG A 166 -9.50 -12.74 13.06
C ARG A 166 -9.78 -13.92 12.13
N LEU A 167 -10.28 -13.66 10.92
CA LEU A 167 -10.69 -14.71 9.99
C LEU A 167 -9.49 -15.47 9.41
N MET A 168 -8.39 -14.76 9.14
CA MET A 168 -7.21 -15.34 8.49
C MET A 168 -6.10 -15.73 9.47
N GLY A 169 -6.25 -15.42 10.76
CA GLY A 169 -5.20 -15.65 11.77
C GLY A 169 -3.95 -14.79 11.54
N LEU A 170 -4.13 -13.56 11.07
CA LEU A 170 -3.05 -12.62 10.75
C LEU A 170 -2.97 -11.50 11.79
N ARG A 171 -1.84 -10.78 11.77
CA ARG A 171 -1.74 -9.45 12.36
C ARG A 171 -1.23 -8.49 11.30
N ILE A 172 -1.82 -7.30 11.21
CA ILE A 172 -1.58 -6.38 10.11
C ILE A 172 -1.36 -4.98 10.69
N ALA A 173 -0.29 -4.32 10.26
CA ALA A 173 -0.10 -2.90 10.49
C ALA A 173 0.26 -2.22 9.18
N ALA A 174 -0.29 -1.03 8.98
CA ALA A 174 -0.02 -0.21 7.81
C ALA A 174 0.19 1.24 8.22
N LEU A 175 1.02 1.95 7.47
CA LEU A 175 1.28 3.37 7.61
C LEU A 175 1.44 3.96 6.22
N MET A 176 0.82 5.11 6.00
CA MET A 176 1.05 5.95 4.84
C MET A 176 1.22 7.39 5.33
N GLU A 177 2.36 7.99 5.00
CA GLU A 177 2.70 9.37 5.28
C GLU A 177 2.93 10.09 3.94
N PRO A 178 1.97 10.89 3.45
CA PRO A 178 2.10 11.61 2.20
C PRO A 178 3.21 12.68 2.24
N ALA A 179 3.88 12.93 1.12
CA ALA A 179 4.87 14.01 0.99
C ALA A 179 4.22 15.40 0.84
N LYS A 180 2.98 15.44 0.36
CA LYS A 180 2.13 16.65 0.25
C LYS A 180 0.82 16.46 1.02
N GLU A 181 -0.14 17.37 0.87
CA GLU A 181 -1.45 17.22 1.52
C GLU A 181 -2.20 15.95 1.08
N VAL A 182 -1.99 15.51 -0.16
CA VAL A 182 -2.52 14.26 -0.73
C VAL A 182 -1.43 13.51 -1.50
N GLY A 183 -1.48 12.18 -1.46
CA GLY A 183 -0.49 11.29 -2.07
C GLY A 183 -0.99 10.46 -3.26
N GLY A 184 -0.08 9.89 -4.04
CA GLY A 184 -0.34 8.88 -5.08
C GLY A 184 -0.32 7.45 -4.52
N ASP A 185 0.43 7.23 -3.45
CA ASP A 185 0.53 5.94 -2.79
C ASP A 185 -0.80 5.43 -2.20
N PHE A 186 -0.93 4.11 -2.12
CA PHE A 186 -1.96 3.48 -1.30
C PHE A 186 -1.64 2.03 -0.94
N TYR A 187 -2.35 1.57 0.07
CA TYR A 187 -2.48 0.15 0.38
C TYR A 187 -3.95 -0.21 0.58
N ASP A 188 -4.28 -1.48 0.42
CA ASP A 188 -5.56 -2.02 0.84
C ASP A 188 -5.41 -3.47 1.29
N VAL A 189 -6.24 -3.87 2.25
CA VAL A 189 -6.40 -5.27 2.62
C VAL A 189 -7.88 -5.53 2.76
N PHE A 190 -8.43 -6.43 1.96
CA PHE A 190 -9.86 -6.72 1.98
C PHE A 190 -10.17 -8.20 1.86
N GLN A 191 -11.28 -8.59 2.46
CA GLN A 191 -11.74 -9.97 2.43
C GLN A 191 -12.43 -10.24 1.09
N ILE A 192 -12.04 -11.30 0.38
CA ILE A 192 -12.75 -11.80 -0.82
C ILE A 192 -13.86 -12.77 -0.38
N SER A 193 -13.55 -13.65 0.56
CA SER A 193 -14.48 -14.58 1.21
C SER A 193 -13.99 -14.88 2.63
N GLU A 194 -14.74 -15.65 3.43
CA GLU A 194 -14.30 -16.04 4.79
C GLU A 194 -12.90 -16.67 4.82
N LYS A 195 -12.48 -17.27 3.71
CA LYS A 195 -11.22 -18.02 3.58
C LYS A 195 -10.21 -17.37 2.63
N LYS A 196 -10.53 -16.23 2.02
CA LYS A 196 -9.62 -15.53 1.10
C LYS A 196 -9.53 -14.05 1.46
N CYS A 197 -8.32 -13.51 1.50
CA CYS A 197 -8.10 -12.08 1.58
C CYS A 197 -7.12 -11.60 0.50
N CYS A 198 -7.27 -10.34 0.10
CA CYS A 198 -6.40 -9.67 -0.85
C CYS A 198 -5.55 -8.63 -0.11
N PHE A 199 -4.27 -8.56 -0.43
CA PHE A 199 -3.32 -7.52 -0.04
C PHE A 199 -2.94 -6.72 -1.28
N VAL A 200 -2.92 -5.40 -1.14
CA VAL A 200 -2.55 -4.46 -2.20
C VAL A 200 -1.61 -3.42 -1.60
N ILE A 201 -0.52 -3.17 -2.30
CA ILE A 201 0.27 -1.94 -2.15
C ILE A 201 0.58 -1.41 -3.55
N ALA A 202 0.54 -0.10 -3.71
CA ALA A 202 0.69 0.52 -5.01
C ALA A 202 1.12 1.99 -4.87
N ASP A 203 1.76 2.47 -5.92
CA ASP A 203 2.22 3.85 -6.08
C ASP A 203 1.83 4.36 -7.48
N VAL A 204 1.35 5.60 -7.55
CA VAL A 204 0.90 6.27 -8.76
C VAL A 204 1.93 7.31 -9.19
N SER A 205 2.32 7.27 -10.47
CA SER A 205 3.21 8.27 -11.05
C SER A 205 2.66 9.69 -10.90
N GLY A 206 3.51 10.62 -10.48
CA GLY A 206 3.14 12.02 -10.26
C GLY A 206 2.83 12.31 -8.80
N LYS A 207 2.38 13.53 -8.47
CA LYS A 207 2.17 13.97 -7.08
C LYS A 207 0.96 14.89 -6.95
N GLY A 208 0.41 14.99 -5.75
CA GLY A 208 -0.70 15.90 -5.44
C GLY A 208 -2.04 15.40 -5.98
N VAL A 209 -2.93 16.33 -6.33
CA VAL A 209 -4.34 16.02 -6.63
C VAL A 209 -4.53 15.04 -7.80
N PRO A 210 -3.84 15.18 -8.95
CA PRO A 210 -4.02 14.23 -10.07
C PRO A 210 -3.67 12.79 -9.69
N ALA A 211 -2.52 12.59 -9.02
CA ALA A 211 -2.09 11.28 -8.53
C ALA A 211 -3.08 10.70 -7.52
N ALA A 212 -3.60 11.51 -6.59
CA ALA A 212 -4.59 11.09 -5.61
C ALA A 212 -5.93 10.64 -6.24
N LEU A 213 -6.37 11.27 -7.33
CA LEU A 213 -7.57 10.88 -8.06
C LEU A 213 -7.37 9.55 -8.80
N PHE A 214 -6.21 9.39 -9.46
CA PHE A 214 -5.88 8.17 -10.19
C PHE A 214 -5.66 6.99 -9.24
N MET A 215 -5.06 7.25 -8.06
CA MET A 215 -4.98 6.31 -6.95
C MET A 215 -6.36 5.78 -6.57
N ALA A 216 -7.33 6.67 -6.36
CA ALA A 216 -8.68 6.26 -5.98
C ALA A 216 -9.33 5.38 -7.06
N MET A 217 -9.12 5.70 -8.35
CA MET A 217 -9.59 4.87 -9.46
C MET A 217 -8.94 3.49 -9.46
N ALA A 218 -7.61 3.41 -9.35
CA ALA A 218 -6.87 2.15 -9.32
C ALA A 218 -7.32 1.26 -8.16
N LYS A 219 -7.41 1.83 -6.95
CA LYS A 219 -7.90 1.12 -5.76
C LYS A 219 -9.31 0.56 -5.95
N ILE A 220 -10.22 1.34 -6.53
CA ILE A 220 -11.60 0.90 -6.79
C ILE A 220 -11.62 -0.23 -7.82
N HIS A 221 -10.87 -0.13 -8.91
CA HIS A 221 -10.82 -1.19 -9.92
C HIS A 221 -10.23 -2.49 -9.36
N ILE A 222 -9.11 -2.41 -8.64
CA ILE A 222 -8.49 -3.58 -7.99
C ILE A 222 -9.47 -4.24 -7.04
N LYS A 223 -10.13 -3.44 -6.18
CA LYS A 223 -11.10 -3.98 -5.22
C LYS A 223 -12.32 -4.61 -5.89
N ASN A 224 -12.90 -3.94 -6.89
CA ASN A 224 -14.10 -4.42 -7.57
C ASN A 224 -13.84 -5.73 -8.32
N TYR A 225 -12.73 -5.82 -9.06
CA TYR A 225 -12.36 -7.07 -9.75
C TYR A 225 -11.91 -8.15 -8.76
N GLY A 226 -11.21 -7.79 -7.68
CA GLY A 226 -10.85 -8.71 -6.60
C GLY A 226 -12.05 -9.35 -5.90
N MET A 227 -13.14 -8.61 -5.76
CA MET A 227 -14.37 -9.11 -5.16
C MET A 227 -15.12 -10.14 -6.02
N LEU A 228 -14.74 -10.34 -7.29
CA LEU A 228 -15.34 -11.33 -8.18
C LEU A 228 -14.67 -12.72 -8.10
N ASP A 229 -13.66 -12.89 -7.22
CA ASP A 229 -12.91 -14.15 -7.00
C ASP A 229 -12.38 -14.81 -8.28
N MET A 230 -11.90 -13.99 -9.22
CA MET A 230 -11.23 -14.42 -10.45
C MET A 230 -9.73 -14.68 -10.22
N SER A 231 -9.03 -15.23 -11.23
CA SER A 231 -7.57 -15.34 -11.18
C SER A 231 -6.91 -13.96 -11.15
N LEU A 232 -5.71 -13.87 -10.56
CA LEU A 232 -4.96 -12.62 -10.48
C LEU A 232 -4.46 -12.15 -11.84
N GLU A 233 -4.15 -13.05 -12.78
CA GLU A 233 -3.83 -12.71 -14.16
C GLU A 233 -4.98 -11.93 -14.81
N GLU A 234 -6.21 -12.45 -14.69
CA GLU A 234 -7.41 -11.82 -15.28
C GLU A 234 -7.77 -10.51 -14.55
N LEU A 235 -7.63 -10.48 -13.23
CA LEU A 235 -7.82 -9.27 -12.44
C LEU A 235 -6.85 -8.18 -12.90
N ALA A 236 -5.55 -8.49 -12.97
CA ALA A 236 -4.50 -7.55 -13.36
C ALA A 236 -4.69 -7.07 -14.80
N PHE A 237 -5.05 -7.97 -15.72
CA PHE A 237 -5.38 -7.63 -17.11
C PHE A 237 -6.54 -6.61 -17.18
N ARG A 238 -7.63 -6.85 -16.44
CA ARG A 238 -8.79 -5.94 -16.41
C ARG A 238 -8.48 -4.60 -15.75
N VAL A 239 -7.76 -4.60 -14.63
CA VAL A 239 -7.31 -3.39 -13.96
C VAL A 239 -6.46 -2.55 -14.91
N ASN A 240 -5.47 -3.16 -15.57
CA ASN A 240 -4.61 -2.48 -16.52
C ASN A 240 -5.39 -1.81 -17.65
N ASN A 241 -6.25 -2.57 -18.33
CA ASN A 241 -7.03 -2.07 -19.47
C ASN A 241 -8.01 -0.97 -19.05
N GLN A 242 -8.58 -1.08 -17.86
CA GLN A 242 -9.49 -0.06 -17.34
C GLN A 242 -8.76 1.22 -16.92
N LEU A 243 -7.50 1.13 -16.47
CA LEU A 243 -6.65 2.29 -16.18
C LEU A 243 -6.04 2.92 -17.43
N CYS A 244 -5.81 2.15 -18.50
CA CYS A 244 -5.40 2.71 -19.80
C CYS A 244 -6.54 3.50 -20.46
N ARG A 245 -7.79 3.05 -20.25
CA ARG A 245 -8.98 3.67 -20.81
C ARG A 245 -9.17 5.07 -20.21
N ASP A 246 -9.22 6.07 -21.09
CA ASP A 246 -9.43 7.48 -20.74
C ASP A 246 -8.34 8.06 -19.80
N ASN A 247 -7.06 7.72 -20.06
CA ASN A 247 -5.88 8.23 -19.34
C ASN A 247 -5.07 9.26 -20.17
N PRO A 248 -5.57 10.49 -20.35
CA PRO A 248 -4.91 11.51 -21.17
C PRO A 248 -3.61 12.05 -20.57
N GLU A 249 -3.43 11.91 -19.25
CA GLU A 249 -2.24 12.35 -18.53
C GLU A 249 -1.12 11.31 -18.54
N GLU A 250 -1.33 10.16 -19.21
CA GLU A 250 -0.37 9.04 -19.32
C GLU A 250 0.15 8.56 -17.95
N MET A 251 -0.67 8.67 -16.91
CA MET A 251 -0.33 8.23 -15.56
C MET A 251 -0.28 6.71 -15.48
N PHE A 252 0.61 6.17 -14.65
CA PHE A 252 0.73 4.74 -14.43
C PHE A 252 0.75 4.40 -12.95
N VAL A 253 0.48 3.13 -12.63
CA VAL A 253 0.47 2.63 -11.26
C VAL A 253 1.41 1.44 -11.15
N THR A 254 2.40 1.52 -10.26
CA THR A 254 3.13 0.34 -9.82
C THR A 254 2.29 -0.36 -8.74
N ALA A 255 2.14 -1.68 -8.80
CA ALA A 255 1.34 -2.39 -7.79
C ALA A 255 1.83 -3.81 -7.50
N PHE A 256 1.78 -4.19 -6.22
CA PHE A 256 1.84 -5.58 -5.79
C PHE A 256 0.44 -5.99 -5.30
N ILE A 257 -0.13 -7.01 -5.93
CA ILE A 257 -1.45 -7.56 -5.58
C ILE A 257 -1.27 -9.03 -5.21
N GLY A 258 -1.74 -9.42 -4.04
CA GLY A 258 -1.66 -10.80 -3.57
C GLY A 258 -2.97 -11.29 -2.96
N VAL A 259 -3.40 -12.49 -3.33
CA VAL A 259 -4.56 -13.17 -2.76
C VAL A 259 -4.09 -14.36 -1.94
N LEU A 260 -4.38 -14.33 -0.65
CA LEU A 260 -4.10 -15.40 0.28
C LEU A 260 -5.32 -16.30 0.44
N ASP A 261 -5.12 -17.58 0.18
CA ASP A 261 -6.04 -18.64 0.52
C ASP A 261 -5.71 -19.17 1.93
N GLY A 262 -6.64 -19.01 2.87
CA GLY A 262 -6.49 -19.37 4.27
C GLY A 262 -6.50 -20.88 4.53
N ASP A 263 -7.15 -21.66 3.66
CA ASP A 263 -7.23 -23.12 3.79
C ASP A 263 -5.88 -23.78 3.44
N THR A 264 -5.22 -23.27 2.40
CA THR A 264 -3.93 -23.79 1.90
C THR A 264 -2.73 -23.04 2.46
N GLY A 265 -2.93 -21.78 2.90
CA GLY A 265 -1.86 -20.86 3.24
C GLY A 265 -1.06 -20.37 2.03
N MET A 266 -1.58 -20.57 0.80
CA MET A 266 -0.92 -20.14 -0.43
C MET A 266 -1.28 -18.68 -0.72
N LEU A 267 -0.25 -17.84 -0.89
CA LEU A 267 -0.39 -16.50 -1.46
C LEU A 267 -0.07 -16.59 -2.95
N THR A 268 -1.09 -16.41 -3.78
CA THR A 268 -0.90 -16.12 -5.20
C THR A 268 -0.73 -14.62 -5.35
N PHE A 269 0.22 -14.14 -6.14
CA PHE A 269 0.46 -12.71 -6.31
C PHE A 269 0.94 -12.36 -7.71
N VAL A 270 0.82 -11.08 -8.04
CA VAL A 270 1.33 -10.42 -9.24
C VAL A 270 2.08 -9.16 -8.81
N ASN A 271 3.22 -8.90 -9.45
CA ASN A 271 3.97 -7.66 -9.26
C ASN A 271 4.02 -6.86 -10.57
N ALA A 272 3.17 -5.84 -10.68
CA ALA A 272 3.09 -4.89 -11.79
C ALA A 272 4.08 -3.73 -11.59
N GLY A 273 5.37 -4.01 -11.73
CA GLY A 273 6.43 -3.00 -11.69
C GLY A 273 6.72 -2.40 -10.31
N HIS A 274 6.22 -3.01 -9.23
CA HIS A 274 6.36 -2.51 -7.87
C HIS A 274 7.58 -3.06 -7.14
N ASN A 275 7.93 -2.41 -6.03
CA ASN A 275 9.00 -2.82 -5.13
C ASN A 275 8.73 -4.25 -4.63
N ARG A 276 9.78 -5.08 -4.65
CA ARG A 276 9.68 -6.47 -4.19
C ARG A 276 9.58 -6.50 -2.67
N PRO A 277 8.57 -7.19 -2.09
CA PRO A 277 8.43 -7.27 -0.64
C PRO A 277 9.64 -7.92 0.04
N TYR A 278 9.85 -7.61 1.32
CA TYR A 278 10.74 -8.38 2.19
C TYR A 278 9.95 -9.45 2.93
N ILE A 279 10.49 -10.65 3.01
CA ILE A 279 9.94 -11.77 3.77
C ILE A 279 10.94 -12.24 4.81
N ALA A 280 10.45 -12.71 5.95
CA ALA A 280 11.27 -13.37 6.96
C ALA A 280 10.64 -14.70 7.35
N PHE A 281 11.46 -15.74 7.41
CA PHE A 281 11.13 -17.02 8.05
C PHE A 281 11.40 -16.91 9.56
N ARG A 282 10.78 -17.79 10.35
CA ARG A 282 10.90 -17.76 11.81
C ARG A 282 12.37 -17.87 12.24
N GLY A 283 12.86 -16.85 12.93
CA GLY A 283 14.24 -16.80 13.43
C GLY A 283 15.31 -16.45 12.37
N GLU A 284 14.91 -16.18 11.13
CA GLU A 284 15.82 -15.82 10.04
C GLU A 284 15.81 -14.31 9.76
N ALA A 285 16.77 -13.83 8.97
CA ALA A 285 16.79 -12.43 8.56
C ALA A 285 15.73 -12.15 7.47
N PHE A 286 15.26 -10.90 7.39
CA PHE A 286 14.48 -10.45 6.24
C PHE A 286 15.32 -10.54 4.96
N VAL A 287 14.75 -11.19 3.96
CA VAL A 287 15.27 -11.31 2.60
C VAL A 287 14.24 -10.79 1.61
N ARG A 288 14.69 -10.24 0.49
CA ARG A 288 13.78 -9.77 -0.56
C ARG A 288 13.14 -10.99 -1.22
N LEU A 289 11.82 -10.97 -1.39
CA LEU A 289 11.09 -11.98 -2.13
C LEU A 289 11.60 -12.01 -3.57
N PRO A 290 12.13 -13.15 -4.06
CA PRO A 290 12.43 -13.30 -5.47
C PRO A 290 11.10 -13.41 -6.21
N CYS A 291 10.79 -12.40 -7.02
CA CYS A 291 9.63 -12.42 -7.91
C CYS A 291 9.94 -11.73 -9.23
N HIS A 292 9.18 -12.12 -10.25
CA HIS A 292 9.10 -11.39 -11.50
C HIS A 292 8.56 -9.98 -11.25
N SER A 293 8.89 -9.05 -12.14
CA SER A 293 8.37 -7.70 -12.12
C SER A 293 7.88 -7.41 -13.53
N ASP A 294 6.56 -7.49 -13.70
CA ASP A 294 5.87 -7.17 -14.94
C ASP A 294 5.84 -5.65 -15.14
N LEU A 295 5.27 -5.22 -16.28
CA LEU A 295 5.07 -3.81 -16.57
C LEU A 295 4.05 -3.17 -15.60
N VAL A 296 4.24 -1.89 -15.29
CA VAL A 296 3.26 -1.08 -14.54
C VAL A 296 1.87 -1.05 -15.19
N PHE A 297 0.83 -0.80 -14.40
CA PHE A 297 -0.53 -0.62 -14.91
C PHE A 297 -0.73 0.75 -15.57
N GLY A 298 -1.64 0.83 -16.55
CA GLY A 298 -2.10 2.10 -17.13
C GLY A 298 -1.23 2.64 -18.27
N LEU A 299 -0.11 1.95 -18.60
CA LEU A 299 0.81 2.38 -19.64
C LEU A 299 0.45 1.82 -21.04
N TRP A 300 0.16 0.53 -21.14
CA TRP A 300 -0.22 -0.12 -22.40
C TRP A 300 -1.35 -1.11 -22.20
N GLU A 301 -2.35 -1.06 -23.07
CA GLU A 301 -3.46 -2.03 -23.11
C GLU A 301 -2.97 -3.44 -23.46
N ASP A 302 -3.81 -4.42 -23.12
CA ASP A 302 -3.70 -5.84 -23.42
C ASP A 302 -2.41 -6.51 -22.92
N ARG A 303 -1.87 -5.98 -21.81
CA ARG A 303 -0.73 -6.56 -21.10
C ARG A 303 -1.15 -7.69 -20.18
N LYS A 304 -0.43 -8.80 -20.28
CA LYS A 304 -0.56 -9.95 -19.38
C LYS A 304 0.42 -9.83 -18.22
N TYR A 305 0.03 -10.43 -17.12
CA TYR A 305 0.75 -10.39 -15.85
C TYR A 305 1.01 -11.81 -15.38
N THR A 306 2.17 -12.03 -14.77
CA THR A 306 2.63 -13.35 -14.36
C THR A 306 2.20 -13.62 -12.93
N GLU A 307 1.38 -14.65 -12.73
CA GLU A 307 1.06 -15.14 -11.39
C GLU A 307 2.23 -15.94 -10.81
N GLU A 308 2.56 -15.64 -9.55
CA GLU A 308 3.51 -16.39 -8.75
C GLU A 308 2.88 -16.81 -7.42
N CYS A 309 3.42 -17.88 -6.82
CA CYS A 309 2.86 -18.46 -5.61
C CYS A 309 3.92 -18.56 -4.51
N LEU A 310 3.52 -18.22 -3.27
CA LEU A 310 4.34 -18.33 -2.08
C LEU A 310 3.55 -18.98 -0.94
N ASN A 311 4.13 -20.02 -0.31
CA ASN A 311 3.52 -20.63 0.85
C ASN A 311 3.78 -19.78 2.11
N LEU A 312 2.76 -19.05 2.59
CA LEU A 312 2.87 -18.16 3.74
C LEU A 312 2.93 -18.89 5.09
N ARG A 313 2.70 -20.21 5.15
CA ARG A 313 2.82 -20.97 6.40
C ARG A 313 4.26 -21.00 6.92
N GLN A 314 5.23 -20.93 6.01
CA GLN A 314 6.65 -20.93 6.36
C GLN A 314 7.18 -19.53 6.65
N VAL A 315 6.52 -18.51 6.09
CA VAL A 315 6.87 -17.10 6.30
C VAL A 315 6.31 -16.66 7.64
N GLU A 316 7.09 -15.94 8.44
CA GLU A 316 6.68 -15.33 9.71
C GLU A 316 6.19 -13.89 9.52
N SER A 317 6.83 -13.14 8.63
CA SER A 317 6.51 -11.74 8.39
C SER A 317 6.74 -11.37 6.93
N LEU A 318 5.78 -10.61 6.37
CA LEU A 318 5.82 -10.02 5.04
C LEU A 318 5.77 -8.51 5.18
N TYR A 319 6.72 -7.83 4.56
CA TYR A 319 6.86 -6.39 4.60
C TYR A 319 6.82 -5.82 3.18
N PHE A 320 5.80 -5.02 2.93
CA PHE A 320 5.53 -4.31 1.70
C PHE A 320 5.85 -2.83 1.90
N TYR A 321 6.37 -2.18 0.87
CA TYR A 321 6.76 -0.78 0.91
C TYR A 321 6.74 -0.14 -0.47
N THR A 322 6.58 1.18 -0.51
CA THR A 322 6.76 2.01 -1.71
C THR A 322 8.17 2.60 -1.74
N ASP A 323 8.62 3.04 -2.91
CA ASP A 323 9.98 3.55 -3.12
C ASP A 323 10.31 4.77 -2.27
N GLY A 324 9.33 5.57 -1.83
CA GLY A 324 9.55 6.66 -0.86
C GLY A 324 10.21 6.22 0.46
N VAL A 325 10.16 4.93 0.81
CA VAL A 325 10.97 4.37 1.92
C VAL A 325 12.46 4.31 1.57
N THR A 326 12.80 3.84 0.37
CA THR A 326 14.19 3.68 -0.07
C THR A 326 14.79 4.96 -0.62
N GLU A 327 13.97 5.83 -1.20
CA GLU A 327 14.34 7.12 -1.78
C GLU A 327 14.24 8.28 -0.79
N ALA A 328 13.89 8.00 0.48
CA ALA A 328 13.97 9.00 1.53
C ALA A 328 15.41 9.55 1.64
N GLU A 329 15.56 10.86 1.53
CA GLU A 329 16.85 11.55 1.53
C GLU A 329 17.15 12.20 2.87
N ASN A 330 18.44 12.25 3.21
CA ASN A 330 18.95 13.09 4.29
C ASN A 330 19.34 14.50 3.78
N ARG A 331 19.78 15.38 4.67
CA ARG A 331 20.23 16.75 4.30
C ARG A 331 21.42 16.80 3.34
N ALA A 332 22.14 15.70 3.17
CA ALA A 332 23.24 15.56 2.21
C ALA A 332 22.77 14.95 0.87
N GLU A 333 21.46 14.81 0.66
CA GLU A 333 20.85 14.20 -0.54
C GLU A 333 21.24 12.71 -0.70
N GLU A 334 21.64 12.04 0.39
CA GLU A 334 21.90 10.60 0.38
C GLU A 334 20.60 9.85 0.66
N GLN A 335 20.30 8.85 -0.15
CA GLN A 335 19.11 8.01 0.00
C GLN A 335 19.30 6.94 1.10
N PHE A 336 18.23 6.64 1.83
CA PHE A 336 18.21 5.59 2.85
C PHE A 336 18.56 4.21 2.25
N GLY A 337 18.03 3.97 1.05
CA GLY A 337 18.37 2.86 0.19
C GLY A 337 17.98 1.49 0.72
N ASP A 338 18.19 0.49 -0.14
CA ASP A 338 17.87 -0.91 0.16
C ASP A 338 18.66 -1.48 1.36
N ASN A 339 19.90 -1.01 1.54
CA ASN A 339 20.75 -1.44 2.65
C ASN A 339 20.25 -0.88 3.99
N GLY A 340 19.84 0.40 4.02
CA GLY A 340 19.25 1.02 5.21
C GLY A 340 17.96 0.33 5.62
N LEU A 341 17.08 0.08 4.64
CA LEU A 341 15.82 -0.65 4.84
C LEU A 341 16.06 -2.05 5.40
N LYS A 342 16.90 -2.85 4.74
CA LYS A 342 17.20 -4.22 5.20
C LYS A 342 17.82 -4.22 6.59
N ALA A 343 18.72 -3.29 6.89
CA ALA A 343 19.35 -3.19 8.20
C ALA A 343 18.33 -2.83 9.28
N SER A 344 17.43 -1.88 9.01
CA SER A 344 16.37 -1.47 9.95
C SER A 344 15.38 -2.60 10.24
N LEU A 345 14.85 -3.28 9.21
CA LEU A 345 13.96 -4.42 9.38
C LEU A 345 14.57 -5.53 10.25
N ASN A 346 15.87 -5.79 10.09
CA ASN A 346 16.58 -6.82 10.85
C ASN A 346 16.97 -6.41 12.28
N ARG A 347 16.82 -5.13 12.67
CA ARG A 347 17.00 -4.68 14.07
C ARG A 347 15.79 -4.96 14.96
N VAL A 348 14.61 -5.12 14.36
CA VAL A 348 13.36 -5.31 15.11
C VAL A 348 13.32 -6.71 15.73
N LYS A 349 13.30 -6.77 17.06
CA LYS A 349 13.27 -8.03 17.83
C LYS A 349 11.86 -8.64 17.93
N ASP A 350 10.86 -7.80 18.20
CA ASP A 350 9.46 -8.24 18.30
C ASP A 350 8.77 -8.12 16.95
N ARG A 351 8.96 -9.12 16.10
CA ARG A 351 8.28 -9.21 14.80
C ARG A 351 6.83 -9.69 14.93
N GLY A 352 6.45 -10.22 16.10
CA GLY A 352 5.08 -10.65 16.41
C GLY A 352 4.08 -9.51 16.50
N ASN A 353 4.58 -8.28 16.58
CA ASN A 353 3.82 -7.04 16.51
C ASN A 353 4.17 -6.28 15.22
N PRO A 354 3.35 -6.38 14.17
CA PRO A 354 3.55 -5.62 12.93
C PRO A 354 3.70 -4.11 13.13
N GLY A 355 2.99 -3.55 14.12
CA GLY A 355 3.08 -2.14 14.46
C GLY A 355 4.47 -1.75 14.98
N SER A 356 5.16 -2.66 15.68
CA SER A 356 6.56 -2.45 16.08
C SER A 356 7.51 -2.46 14.89
N VAL A 357 7.26 -3.30 13.88
CA VAL A 357 8.08 -3.33 12.64
C VAL A 357 7.96 -2.02 11.88
N VAL A 358 6.72 -1.62 11.55
CA VAL A 358 6.43 -0.38 10.83
C VAL A 358 6.88 0.84 11.62
N GLY A 359 6.56 0.90 12.91
CA GLY A 359 6.89 2.03 13.78
C GLY A 359 8.40 2.22 13.97
N SER A 360 9.17 1.14 14.15
CA SER A 360 10.63 1.24 14.31
C SER A 360 11.31 1.72 13.03
N LEU A 361 10.91 1.19 11.87
CA LEU A 361 11.45 1.62 10.59
C LEU A 361 11.08 3.07 10.27
N PHE A 362 9.85 3.49 10.56
CA PHE A 362 9.45 4.88 10.36
C PHE A 362 10.26 5.85 11.24
N GLN A 363 10.57 5.47 12.48
CA GLN A 363 11.46 6.24 13.35
C GLN A 363 12.88 6.31 12.79
N ASP A 364 13.42 5.20 12.29
CA ASP A 364 14.73 5.16 11.65
C ASP A 364 14.79 6.08 10.42
N LEU A 365 13.74 6.12 9.60
CA LEU A 365 13.62 7.03 8.45
C LEU A 365 13.59 8.50 8.89
N LYS A 366 12.76 8.85 9.87
CA LYS A 366 12.70 10.23 10.39
C LYS A 366 14.04 10.67 11.01
N GLN A 367 14.74 9.75 11.66
CA GLN A 367 16.08 10.01 12.19
C GLN A 367 17.11 10.20 11.07
N PHE A 368 17.06 9.35 10.03
CA PHE A 368 17.94 9.44 8.88
C PHE A 368 17.75 10.74 8.09
N ALA A 369 16.50 11.14 7.85
CA ALA A 369 16.17 12.35 7.12
C ALA A 369 16.70 13.62 7.82
N ASP A 370 16.84 13.62 9.15
CA ASP A 370 17.31 14.75 9.96
C ASP A 370 16.57 16.07 9.64
N GLY A 371 15.25 15.99 9.41
CA GLY A 371 14.43 17.15 9.06
C GLY A 371 14.63 17.68 7.64
N ALA A 372 15.21 16.89 6.73
CA ALA A 372 15.04 17.09 5.30
C ALA A 372 13.56 16.96 4.90
N ASP A 373 13.17 17.69 3.85
CA ASP A 373 11.82 17.60 3.30
C ASP A 373 11.61 16.22 2.66
N GLN A 374 10.40 15.67 2.82
CA GLN A 374 10.06 14.38 2.24
C GLN A 374 9.91 14.51 0.72
N SER A 375 10.69 13.71 -0.02
CA SER A 375 10.72 13.72 -1.48
C SER A 375 9.50 13.02 -2.08
N ASP A 376 9.09 11.87 -1.52
CA ASP A 376 7.95 11.07 -1.99
C ASP A 376 7.07 10.49 -0.88
N ASP A 377 5.89 9.98 -1.23
CA ASP A 377 4.99 9.35 -0.26
C ASP A 377 5.65 8.12 0.38
N ILE A 378 5.50 7.98 1.70
CA ILE A 378 6.06 6.86 2.45
C ILE A 378 4.93 5.92 2.83
N THR A 379 4.89 4.74 2.19
CA THR A 379 3.87 3.73 2.48
C THR A 379 4.50 2.40 2.88
N MET A 380 3.95 1.81 3.94
CA MET A 380 4.41 0.57 4.53
C MET A 380 3.22 -0.30 4.92
N LEU A 381 3.30 -1.59 4.65
CA LEU A 381 2.35 -2.59 5.11
C LEU A 381 3.14 -3.80 5.63
N ASN A 382 2.94 -4.15 6.89
CA ASN A 382 3.49 -5.36 7.47
C ASN A 382 2.38 -6.33 7.83
N VAL A 383 2.54 -7.58 7.38
CA VAL A 383 1.67 -8.70 7.71
C VAL A 383 2.51 -9.70 8.48
N TRP A 384 2.20 -9.85 9.77
CA TRP A 384 2.70 -10.98 10.54
C TRP A 384 1.70 -12.11 10.41
N THR A 385 2.20 -13.24 9.95
CA THR A 385 1.42 -14.47 9.76
C THR A 385 1.59 -15.41 10.95
N GLY A 386 2.62 -15.19 11.78
CA GLY A 386 3.04 -16.13 12.84
C GLY A 386 3.55 -17.46 12.31
N GLY A 387 3.78 -17.55 11.00
CA GLY A 387 3.52 -18.77 10.24
C GLY A 387 2.03 -19.03 10.32
N ILE A 388 1.27 -18.75 9.24
CA ILE A 388 -0.17 -19.03 9.20
C ILE A 388 -0.33 -20.42 9.77
N SER A 389 -0.94 -20.53 10.94
CA SER A 389 -1.07 -21.78 11.65
C SER A 389 -2.15 -22.61 10.97
N GLY A 390 -1.94 -22.94 9.69
CA GLY A 390 -2.33 -24.24 9.24
C GLY A 390 -1.44 -25.18 10.00
N VAL A 391 -1.96 -25.75 11.09
CA VAL A 391 -1.42 -27.00 11.63
C VAL A 391 0.10 -26.92 11.82
N SER A 392 0.50 -26.20 12.85
CA SER A 392 1.81 -26.31 13.50
C SER A 392 2.69 -27.47 13.00
N GLY A 393 3.65 -27.16 12.12
CA GLY A 393 4.80 -28.03 11.81
C GLY A 393 5.76 -28.23 12.99
N GLY A 394 5.34 -27.87 14.21
CA GLY A 394 5.99 -28.25 15.47
C GLY A 394 5.02 -28.91 16.46
N ASP A 395 3.74 -29.07 16.11
CA ASP A 395 2.74 -29.71 16.98
C ASP A 395 2.01 -30.88 16.27
N ALA A 396 2.38 -31.24 15.04
CA ALA A 396 1.92 -32.44 14.33
C ALA A 396 3.03 -33.49 14.32
N LEU A 397 2.68 -34.78 14.44
CA LEU A 397 3.62 -35.88 14.22
C LEU A 397 3.76 -36.09 12.71
N GLU A 398 4.96 -35.86 12.20
CA GLU A 398 5.33 -36.25 10.84
C GLU A 398 6.28 -37.43 10.88
N LYS A 399 5.85 -38.56 10.31
CA LYS A 399 6.63 -39.78 10.27
C LYS A 399 6.60 -40.35 8.86
N THR A 400 7.77 -40.65 8.31
CA THR A 400 7.89 -41.44 7.08
C THR A 400 8.54 -42.77 7.42
N VAL A 401 7.88 -43.86 7.03
CA VAL A 401 8.36 -45.24 7.22
C VAL A 401 8.29 -46.00 5.91
N PRO A 402 9.14 -47.03 5.71
CA PRO A 402 8.95 -47.96 4.62
C PRO A 402 7.55 -48.60 4.71
N ALA A 403 6.86 -48.74 3.58
CA ALA A 403 5.55 -49.36 3.50
C ALA A 403 5.65 -50.89 3.65
N ARG A 404 6.08 -51.36 4.83
CA ARG A 404 6.26 -52.78 5.19
C ARG A 404 5.65 -53.03 6.56
N MET A 405 5.03 -54.21 6.72
CA MET A 405 4.29 -54.59 7.94
C MET A 405 5.13 -54.49 9.23
N GLU A 406 6.45 -54.65 9.14
CA GLU A 406 7.37 -54.54 10.29
C GLU A 406 7.42 -53.14 10.93
N TYR A 407 7.00 -52.07 10.21
CA TYR A 407 6.97 -50.69 10.72
C TYR A 407 5.61 -50.26 11.25
N MET A 408 4.58 -51.11 11.16
CA MET A 408 3.22 -50.76 11.58
C MET A 408 3.14 -50.48 13.09
N GLU A 409 3.72 -51.37 13.90
CA GLU A 409 3.74 -51.21 15.37
C GLU A 409 4.51 -49.96 15.82
N GLU A 410 5.58 -49.60 15.10
CA GLU A 410 6.34 -48.37 15.38
C GLU A 410 5.47 -47.14 15.11
N LEU A 411 4.79 -47.11 13.95
CA LEU A 411 3.95 -45.99 13.55
C LEU A 411 2.78 -45.79 14.53
N ILE A 412 2.10 -46.86 14.94
CA ILE A 412 0.99 -46.80 15.90
C ILE A 412 1.50 -46.26 17.25
N ARG A 413 2.65 -46.77 17.73
CA ARG A 413 3.27 -46.32 18.98
C ARG A 413 3.67 -44.85 18.96
N ASP A 414 4.13 -44.34 17.81
CA ASP A 414 4.48 -42.94 17.65
C ASP A 414 3.23 -42.05 17.67
N VAL A 415 2.14 -42.47 17.02
CA VAL A 415 0.85 -41.76 17.07
C VAL A 415 0.27 -41.75 18.49
N ASP A 416 0.31 -42.89 19.18
CA ASP A 416 -0.19 -43.02 20.55
C ASP A 416 0.57 -42.10 21.51
N ARG A 417 1.91 -42.11 21.44
CA ARG A 417 2.77 -41.19 22.22
C ARG A 417 2.47 -39.73 21.90
N TYR A 418 2.36 -39.40 20.61
CA TYR A 418 2.05 -38.04 20.16
C TYR A 418 0.72 -37.51 20.72
N MET A 419 -0.31 -38.38 20.80
CA MET A 419 -1.60 -38.05 21.39
C MET A 419 -1.51 -37.93 22.92
N ALA A 420 -0.77 -38.82 23.58
CA ALA A 420 -0.54 -38.77 25.03
C ALA A 420 0.16 -37.47 25.46
N ASP A 421 1.18 -37.03 24.73
CA ASP A 421 1.91 -35.78 24.97
C ASP A 421 1.01 -34.53 24.86
N ARG A 422 -0.17 -34.66 24.26
CA ARG A 422 -1.19 -33.60 24.08
C ARG A 422 -2.40 -33.75 24.99
N GLY A 423 -2.31 -34.58 26.03
CA GLY A 423 -3.34 -34.74 27.05
C GLY A 423 -4.51 -35.62 26.63
N CYS A 424 -4.38 -36.41 25.55
CA CYS A 424 -5.35 -37.44 25.20
C CYS A 424 -5.03 -38.75 25.95
N THR A 425 -6.02 -39.62 26.20
CA THR A 425 -5.82 -40.94 26.83
C THR A 425 -5.19 -41.98 25.91
N GLY A 426 -4.37 -41.56 24.95
CA GLY A 426 -3.86 -42.39 23.86
C GLY A 426 -4.81 -42.47 22.67
N ILE A 427 -4.48 -43.36 21.73
CA ILE A 427 -5.22 -43.56 20.49
C ILE A 427 -6.58 -44.24 20.75
N PRO A 428 -7.71 -43.70 20.26
CA PRO A 428 -8.97 -44.42 20.35
C PRO A 428 -8.89 -45.74 19.57
N GLY A 429 -9.35 -46.86 20.14
CA GLY A 429 -9.24 -48.17 19.46
C GLY A 429 -9.89 -48.23 18.07
N LYS A 430 -10.93 -47.42 17.82
CA LYS A 430 -11.52 -47.25 16.47
C LYS A 430 -10.54 -46.62 15.47
N ILE A 431 -9.70 -45.70 15.93
CA ILE A 431 -8.70 -45.01 15.11
C ILE A 431 -7.46 -45.88 14.92
N GLU A 432 -7.08 -46.65 15.94
CA GLU A 432 -6.03 -47.67 15.82
C GLU A 432 -6.35 -48.68 14.70
N ILE A 433 -7.57 -49.24 14.70
CA ILE A 433 -8.02 -50.12 13.61
C ILE A 433 -7.99 -49.40 12.25
N ALA A 434 -8.39 -48.12 12.20
CA ALA A 434 -8.35 -47.37 10.95
C ALA A 434 -6.91 -47.18 10.43
N LEU A 435 -5.96 -46.91 11.32
CA LEU A 435 -4.53 -46.83 10.98
C LEU A 435 -4.00 -48.17 10.47
N GLU A 436 -4.29 -49.27 11.14
CA GLU A 436 -3.88 -50.62 10.74
C GLU A 436 -4.41 -50.98 9.35
N GLU A 437 -5.69 -50.69 9.08
CA GLU A 437 -6.32 -50.98 7.80
C GLU A 437 -5.72 -50.15 6.66
N ILE A 438 -5.52 -48.84 6.86
CA ILE A 438 -4.89 -48.00 5.83
C ILE A 438 -3.43 -48.41 5.62
N PHE A 439 -2.67 -48.64 6.70
CA PHE A 439 -1.28 -49.07 6.60
C PHE A 439 -1.15 -50.40 5.85
N THR A 440 -1.97 -51.38 6.21
CA THR A 440 -2.00 -52.70 5.55
C THR A 440 -2.34 -52.57 4.08
N ASN A 441 -3.30 -51.69 3.75
CA ASN A 441 -3.67 -51.46 2.35
C ASN A 441 -2.50 -50.90 1.53
N ILE A 442 -1.77 -49.94 2.09
CA ILE A 442 -0.62 -49.31 1.43
C ILE A 442 0.54 -50.31 1.32
N ALA A 443 0.90 -50.98 2.42
CA ALA A 443 2.02 -51.90 2.48
C ALA A 443 1.83 -53.17 1.63
N SER A 444 0.60 -53.68 1.54
CA SER A 444 0.33 -54.95 0.86
C SER A 444 -0.10 -54.80 -0.59
N TYR A 445 -0.73 -53.68 -0.97
CA TYR A 445 -1.36 -53.54 -2.29
C TYR A 445 -0.85 -52.36 -3.12
N ALA A 446 -0.31 -51.29 -2.52
CA ALA A 446 -0.01 -50.07 -3.27
C ALA A 446 1.24 -50.18 -4.16
N TYR A 447 2.26 -50.95 -3.73
CA TYR A 447 3.59 -51.01 -4.37
C TYR A 447 3.94 -52.35 -5.03
N GLY A 448 3.06 -53.36 -4.96
CA GLY A 448 3.30 -54.67 -5.58
C GLY A 448 4.53 -55.39 -4.99
N LYS A 449 5.60 -55.55 -5.79
CA LYS A 449 6.89 -56.17 -5.36
C LYS A 449 7.96 -55.14 -4.98
N GLU A 450 7.69 -53.85 -5.18
CA GLU A 450 8.65 -52.78 -4.89
C GLU A 450 8.49 -52.29 -3.44
N ALA A 451 9.59 -51.84 -2.84
CA ALA A 451 9.54 -51.21 -1.53
C ALA A 451 9.14 -49.74 -1.70
N GLY A 452 7.95 -49.38 -1.20
CA GLY A 452 7.48 -48.00 -1.16
C GLY A 452 7.68 -47.34 0.20
N GLU A 453 7.23 -46.09 0.29
CA GLU A 453 7.23 -45.30 1.53
C GLU A 453 5.81 -44.86 1.86
N LEU A 454 5.53 -44.74 3.16
CA LEU A 454 4.34 -44.13 3.70
C LEU A 454 4.75 -42.95 4.56
N SER A 455 4.25 -41.77 4.24
CA SER A 455 4.31 -40.59 5.10
C SER A 455 2.97 -40.41 5.82
N LEU A 456 3.00 -40.38 7.14
CA LEU A 456 1.89 -40.03 8.00
C LEU A 456 2.12 -38.65 8.61
N ASN A 457 1.14 -37.77 8.46
CA ASN A 457 1.01 -36.54 9.23
C ASN A 457 -0.20 -36.69 10.18
N CYS A 458 0.04 -36.55 11.47
CA CYS A 458 -0.97 -36.68 12.52
C CYS A 458 -1.05 -35.39 13.33
N LEU A 459 -2.26 -34.83 13.48
CA LEU A 459 -2.50 -33.60 14.22
C LEU A 459 -3.69 -33.73 15.17
N VAL A 460 -3.50 -33.30 16.42
CA VAL A 460 -4.61 -32.95 17.32
C VAL A 460 -4.81 -31.43 17.32
N GLU A 461 -5.95 -30.97 16.79
CA GLU A 461 -6.33 -29.55 16.74
C GLU A 461 -6.69 -29.02 18.14
N ARG A 462 -5.99 -27.98 18.60
CA ARG A 462 -6.32 -27.31 19.87
C ARG A 462 -7.64 -26.54 19.75
N GLY A 463 -8.56 -26.76 20.69
CA GLY A 463 -9.83 -26.04 20.81
C GLY A 463 -11.03 -26.74 20.16
N THR A 464 -10.85 -27.48 19.07
CA THR A 464 -11.92 -28.28 18.43
C THR A 464 -11.96 -29.73 18.93
N GLY A 465 -10.83 -30.24 19.42
CA GLY A 465 -10.70 -31.65 19.77
C GLY A 465 -10.78 -32.57 18.55
N ASN A 466 -10.34 -32.13 17.37
CA ASN A 466 -10.29 -32.99 16.19
C ASN A 466 -8.90 -33.62 16.05
N LEU A 467 -8.87 -34.91 15.78
CA LEU A 467 -7.72 -35.66 15.28
C LEU A 467 -7.77 -35.70 13.75
N LEU A 468 -6.68 -35.29 13.12
CA LEU A 468 -6.45 -35.37 11.69
C LEU A 468 -5.32 -36.38 11.42
N LEU A 469 -5.56 -37.33 10.51
CA LEU A 469 -4.56 -38.28 10.04
C LEU A 469 -4.47 -38.17 8.53
N ARG A 470 -3.31 -37.84 7.99
CA ARG A 470 -3.05 -37.74 6.56
C ARG A 470 -1.99 -38.75 6.16
N PHE A 471 -2.39 -39.71 5.34
CA PHE A 471 -1.54 -40.74 4.75
C PHE A 471 -1.14 -40.30 3.34
N LYS A 472 0.14 -40.40 3.03
CA LYS A 472 0.69 -40.04 1.73
C LYS A 472 1.62 -41.13 1.22
N ASP A 473 1.37 -41.64 0.02
CA ASP A 473 2.17 -42.68 -0.63
C ASP A 473 2.27 -42.43 -2.15
N ARG A 474 3.27 -43.04 -2.80
CA ARG A 474 3.52 -43.00 -4.26
C ARG A 474 3.09 -44.28 -4.97
N GLY A 475 2.31 -45.13 -4.31
CA GLY A 475 1.81 -46.37 -4.88
C GLY A 475 0.84 -46.10 -6.02
N LYS A 476 0.29 -47.18 -6.58
CA LYS A 476 -0.68 -47.06 -7.66
C LYS A 476 -1.86 -46.17 -7.23
N PRO A 477 -2.33 -45.23 -8.09
CA PRO A 477 -3.47 -44.38 -7.77
C PRO A 477 -4.67 -45.24 -7.36
N PHE A 478 -5.15 -45.06 -6.13
CA PHE A 478 -6.25 -45.84 -5.58
C PHE A 478 -7.03 -45.01 -4.59
N ASN A 479 -8.28 -44.66 -4.92
CA ASN A 479 -9.21 -44.01 -4.00
C ASN A 479 -9.90 -45.07 -3.13
N PRO A 480 -9.58 -45.21 -1.83
CA PRO A 480 -10.22 -46.21 -0.98
C PRO A 480 -11.70 -45.89 -0.77
N LEU A 481 -12.09 -44.62 -0.77
CA LEU A 481 -13.44 -44.16 -0.50
C LEU A 481 -14.43 -44.48 -1.63
N ALA A 482 -13.92 -44.69 -2.85
CA ALA A 482 -14.72 -45.04 -4.02
C ALA A 482 -15.24 -46.49 -4.03
N ARG A 483 -14.77 -47.35 -3.11
CA ARG A 483 -15.31 -48.71 -2.99
C ARG A 483 -16.74 -48.67 -2.45
N GLU A 484 -17.62 -49.47 -3.07
CA GLU A 484 -18.95 -49.74 -2.55
C GLU A 484 -18.87 -50.44 -1.19
N ASP A 485 -19.81 -50.10 -0.31
CA ASP A 485 -19.87 -50.68 1.02
C ASP A 485 -20.30 -52.16 0.95
N PRO A 486 -19.67 -53.06 1.71
CA PRO A 486 -19.99 -54.48 1.70
C PRO A 486 -21.40 -54.73 2.26
N ASP A 487 -22.11 -55.69 1.67
CA ASP A 487 -23.42 -56.12 2.20
C ASP A 487 -23.24 -56.91 3.50
N LEU A 488 -23.63 -56.29 4.62
CA LEU A 488 -23.54 -56.88 5.95
C LEU A 488 -24.64 -57.92 6.23
N THR A 489 -25.62 -58.09 5.34
CA THR A 489 -26.69 -59.07 5.49
C THR A 489 -26.29 -60.48 5.04
N LEU A 490 -25.22 -60.59 4.24
CA LEU A 490 -24.66 -61.87 3.79
C LEU A 490 -23.88 -62.57 4.92
N ALA A 491 -23.92 -63.91 4.93
CA ALA A 491 -23.12 -64.74 5.82
C ALA A 491 -21.61 -64.50 5.58
N LEU A 492 -20.78 -64.70 6.60
CA LEU A 492 -19.35 -64.34 6.54
C LEU A 492 -18.62 -65.09 5.42
N GLU A 493 -19.08 -66.29 5.08
CA GLU A 493 -18.56 -67.16 4.03
C GLU A 493 -18.97 -66.72 2.61
N GLU A 494 -20.03 -65.90 2.47
CA GLU A 494 -20.59 -65.45 1.19
C GLU A 494 -20.10 -64.05 0.79
N ARG A 495 -19.35 -63.38 1.67
CA ARG A 495 -18.84 -62.03 1.41
C ARG A 495 -17.64 -62.07 0.47
N PRO A 496 -17.55 -61.15 -0.50
CA PRO A 496 -16.36 -61.01 -1.32
C PRO A 496 -15.13 -60.72 -0.44
N VAL A 497 -14.00 -61.34 -0.78
CA VAL A 497 -12.74 -61.17 -0.04
C VAL A 497 -12.23 -59.74 -0.25
N GLY A 498 -12.17 -58.97 0.84
CA GLY A 498 -11.68 -57.59 0.87
C GLY A 498 -12.79 -56.53 0.85
N GLY A 499 -12.51 -55.37 1.45
CA GLY A 499 -13.45 -54.22 1.51
C GLY A 499 -14.03 -53.93 2.89
N LEU A 500 -14.03 -54.91 3.81
CA LEU A 500 -14.50 -54.72 5.18
C LEU A 500 -13.65 -53.70 5.97
N GLY A 501 -12.33 -53.70 5.75
CA GLY A 501 -11.41 -52.78 6.40
C GLY A 501 -11.69 -51.31 6.07
N ILE A 502 -11.81 -50.98 4.79
CA ILE A 502 -12.15 -49.62 4.34
C ILE A 502 -13.56 -49.23 4.78
N TYR A 503 -14.52 -50.15 4.79
CA TYR A 503 -15.84 -49.92 5.36
C TYR A 503 -15.75 -49.54 6.84
N MET A 504 -14.97 -50.27 7.64
CA MET A 504 -14.74 -49.95 9.05
C MET A 504 -14.10 -48.57 9.22
N VAL A 505 -13.10 -48.22 8.39
CA VAL A 505 -12.49 -46.88 8.38
C VAL A 505 -13.56 -45.80 8.18
N LYS A 506 -14.43 -45.93 7.16
CA LYS A 506 -15.53 -44.98 6.90
C LYS A 506 -16.50 -44.84 8.07
N GLN A 507 -16.77 -45.93 8.81
CA GLN A 507 -17.66 -45.91 9.98
C GLN A 507 -16.99 -45.33 11.24
N PHE A 508 -15.66 -45.35 11.31
CA PHE A 508 -14.91 -44.96 12.50
C PHE A 508 -14.49 -43.49 12.50
N VAL A 509 -14.34 -42.90 11.32
CA VAL A 509 -13.98 -41.48 11.13
C VAL A 509 -15.23 -40.63 10.93
N ASP A 510 -15.14 -39.33 11.19
CA ASP A 510 -16.28 -38.41 10.95
C ASP A 510 -16.27 -37.88 9.51
N GLU A 511 -15.07 -37.61 8.99
CA GLU A 511 -14.86 -37.21 7.60
C GLU A 511 -13.66 -37.97 7.03
N ALA A 512 -13.74 -38.34 5.76
CA ALA A 512 -12.63 -38.88 5.00
C ALA A 512 -12.60 -38.26 3.62
N ASP A 513 -11.41 -37.88 3.16
CA ASP A 513 -11.19 -37.29 1.84
C ASP A 513 -9.99 -37.95 1.17
N TYR A 514 -10.04 -38.03 -0.16
CA TYR A 514 -8.97 -38.59 -0.98
C TYR A 514 -8.69 -37.68 -2.17
N GLU A 515 -7.41 -37.37 -2.38
CA GLU A 515 -6.91 -36.72 -3.58
C GLU A 515 -5.71 -37.48 -4.16
N TYR A 516 -5.59 -37.44 -5.50
CA TYR A 516 -4.38 -37.84 -6.19
C TYR A 516 -3.71 -36.61 -6.80
N ARG A 517 -2.56 -36.21 -6.26
CA ARG A 517 -1.89 -34.96 -6.64
C ARG A 517 -0.38 -35.11 -6.64
N ASP A 518 0.28 -34.55 -7.65
CA ASP A 518 1.75 -34.51 -7.80
C ASP A 518 2.43 -35.89 -7.68
N GLY A 519 1.75 -36.95 -8.15
CA GLY A 519 2.25 -38.33 -8.09
C GLY A 519 2.04 -39.04 -6.75
N PHE A 520 1.21 -38.49 -5.86
CA PHE A 520 0.91 -39.08 -4.56
C PHE A 520 -0.59 -39.38 -4.38
N ASN A 521 -0.88 -40.53 -3.77
CA ASN A 521 -2.13 -40.76 -3.08
C ASN A 521 -2.10 -39.98 -1.76
N ILE A 522 -3.13 -39.19 -1.47
CA ILE A 522 -3.28 -38.47 -0.21
C ILE A 522 -4.65 -38.81 0.36
N LEU A 523 -4.68 -39.61 1.42
CA LEU A 523 -5.89 -39.92 2.17
C LEU A 523 -5.89 -39.15 3.48
N THR A 524 -6.92 -38.32 3.70
CA THR A 524 -7.09 -37.55 4.92
C THR A 524 -8.30 -38.08 5.69
N LEU A 525 -8.09 -38.44 6.96
CA LEU A 525 -9.12 -38.87 7.91
C LEU A 525 -9.25 -37.83 9.02
N ARG A 526 -10.48 -37.46 9.38
CA ARG A 526 -10.77 -36.57 10.50
C ARG A 526 -11.71 -37.25 11.49
N LYS A 527 -11.39 -37.16 12.78
CA LYS A 527 -12.22 -37.66 13.87
C LYS A 527 -12.27 -36.68 15.03
N ARG A 528 -13.45 -36.35 15.52
CA ARG A 528 -13.62 -35.65 16.79
C ARG A 528 -13.29 -36.60 17.94
N ILE A 529 -12.28 -36.23 18.72
CA ILE A 529 -11.91 -36.86 19.97
C ILE A 529 -12.48 -36.01 21.11
N ALA A 530 -13.21 -36.64 22.04
CA ALA A 530 -13.85 -35.89 23.13
C ALA A 530 -12.77 -35.25 24.01
N PRO A 531 -12.83 -33.93 24.31
CA PRO A 531 -11.97 -33.33 25.30
C PRO A 531 -12.34 -33.93 26.67
N GLN A 532 -11.37 -34.54 27.36
CA GLN A 532 -11.57 -34.92 28.74
C GLN A 532 -11.41 -33.67 29.61
N THR A 533 -12.42 -33.41 30.45
CA THR A 533 -12.39 -32.50 31.59
C THR A 533 -11.32 -32.87 32.59
#